data_AF-A0A928DZW0-F1
#
_entry.id   AF-A0A928DZW0-F1
#
_cell.length_a   1.000
_cell.length_b   1.000
_cell.length_c   1.000
_cell.angle_alpha   90.00
_cell.angle_beta   90.00
_cell.angle_gamma   90.00
#
_symmetry.space_group_name_H-M   'P 1'
#
loop_
_entity.id
_entity.type
_entity.pdbx_description
1 polymer ?
#
loop_
_entity_poly.entity_id
_entity_poly.type
_entity_poly.pdbx_seq_one_letter_code
_entity_poly.pdbx_strand_id
1 'polypeptide(L)'
;MKRFVFSFFALLAFGFSTVVSAEVFRDGQTVCFYGDSITHGGRFHYVIFDYYLTRYPESVISFINAGVAGDNAGAAMTRIEEDVLVKKPDVVALMFGMNDVGRGYYVENPSEELLKRQAGAIAGYEQNMKRLVGRLQEELNPTFYFITPSPFDETGVNDRNNNQIGCNSGLGKCAEIVKTLASSLSEEKAAGTVNVVDFHAPMTALNAQKQAEDPRWTIVGPDRVHPGAQGHLMMAWLFLKAQGASAVVSDIVLDGTLVVKAENADVSGLKIAEDGTISCVVLEKALPFPIDPEANPVLELLPIVKDLNQELFAVKNLSPGNYELFIDETSVGTFTADELSAGVNLGMNEKTPQFQQAQELRKLGVQRRDTECVLRNYAAVRWYLRRYVNPDDLARVKKFYDEEIPNRTGYFESKVPGYLAQWEQRGDVEKKLAEETSEMLKKRQPVPHRYEIKAVK
;
A
#
# COMPACT_ATOMS: atom_id res chain seq x y z
N MET A 1 38.07 32.38 35.85
CA MET A 1 36.68 32.63 35.38
C MET A 1 36.45 31.89 34.07
N LYS A 2 35.85 30.70 34.11
CA LYS A 2 35.47 29.93 32.91
C LYS A 2 33.99 30.20 32.64
N ARG A 3 33.67 30.77 31.47
CA ARG A 3 32.30 31.05 31.02
C ARG A 3 31.67 29.76 30.50
N PHE A 4 30.58 29.33 31.11
CA PHE A 4 29.70 28.29 30.56
C PHE A 4 28.83 28.91 29.47
N VAL A 5 28.85 28.32 28.28
CA VAL A 5 27.92 28.61 27.19
C VAL A 5 26.79 27.58 27.28
N PHE A 6 25.60 28.02 27.66
CA PHE A 6 24.39 27.20 27.57
C PHE A 6 23.89 27.25 26.12
N SER A 7 23.87 26.10 25.43
CA SER A 7 23.15 25.95 24.17
C SER A 7 21.67 25.71 24.47
N PHE A 8 20.83 26.64 24.01
CA PHE A 8 19.38 26.51 24.04
C PHE A 8 18.95 25.65 22.84
N PHE A 9 18.50 24.42 23.09
CA PHE A 9 17.74 23.67 22.08
C PHE A 9 16.34 24.29 22.00
N ALA A 10 16.03 24.95 20.90
CA ALA A 10 14.66 25.37 20.59
C ALA A 10 13.84 24.14 20.21
N LEU A 11 12.93 23.71 21.09
CA LEU A 11 11.86 22.79 20.71
C LEU A 11 10.92 23.52 19.75
N LEU A 12 10.94 23.11 18.47
CA LEU A 12 9.88 23.42 17.52
C LEU A 12 8.61 22.70 17.97
N ALA A 13 7.71 23.42 18.62
CA ALA A 13 6.35 22.96 18.88
C ALA A 13 5.58 22.96 17.56
N PHE A 14 5.49 21.80 16.92
CA PHE A 14 4.50 21.58 15.87
C PHE A 14 3.11 21.56 16.53
N GLY A 15 2.22 22.45 16.09
CA GLY A 15 0.81 22.37 16.46
C GLY A 15 0.25 21.03 15.99
N PHE A 16 -0.13 20.18 16.93
CA PHE A 16 -0.90 18.97 16.62
C PHE A 16 -2.29 19.44 16.15
N SER A 17 -2.47 19.52 14.84
CA SER A 17 -3.81 19.35 14.28
C SER A 17 -4.25 17.95 14.67
N THR A 18 -5.43 17.80 15.26
CA THR A 18 -6.03 16.49 15.50
C THR A 18 -6.21 15.81 14.15
N VAL A 19 -5.24 14.98 13.75
CA VAL A 19 -5.40 14.09 12.61
C VAL A 19 -6.51 13.13 13.02
N VAL A 20 -7.70 13.33 12.46
CA VAL A 20 -8.75 12.32 12.50
C VAL A 20 -8.13 11.08 11.86
N SER A 21 -7.94 10.03 12.66
CA SER A 21 -7.46 8.74 12.16
C SER A 21 -8.40 8.33 11.04
N ALA A 22 -7.83 7.94 9.90
CA ALA A 22 -8.62 7.35 8.85
C ALA A 22 -9.31 6.08 9.38
N GLU A 23 -10.49 5.73 8.87
CA GLU A 23 -11.17 4.53 9.34
C GLU A 23 -10.43 3.25 8.90
N VAL A 24 -10.52 2.18 9.69
CA VAL A 24 -10.12 0.82 9.24
C VAL A 24 -11.27 0.25 8.41
N PHE A 25 -10.96 -0.49 7.35
CA PHE A 25 -11.99 -1.14 6.54
C PHE A 25 -12.72 -2.23 7.32
N ARG A 26 -14.01 -2.36 7.09
CA ARG A 26 -14.91 -3.28 7.79
C ARG A 26 -15.23 -4.50 6.93
N ASP A 27 -15.61 -5.58 7.60
CA ASP A 27 -16.08 -6.79 6.95
C ASP A 27 -17.21 -6.50 5.93
N GLY A 28 -17.14 -7.16 4.78
CA GLY A 28 -18.07 -7.01 3.67
C GLY A 28 -17.87 -5.77 2.80
N GLN A 29 -16.98 -4.84 3.15
CA GLN A 29 -16.79 -3.62 2.36
C GLN A 29 -16.08 -3.87 1.03
N THR A 30 -16.45 -3.06 0.03
CA THR A 30 -15.77 -2.95 -1.25
C THR A 30 -14.98 -1.64 -1.33
N VAL A 31 -13.67 -1.75 -1.55
CA VAL A 31 -12.72 -0.63 -1.60
C VAL A 31 -12.18 -0.47 -3.02
N CYS A 32 -12.42 0.70 -3.62
CA CYS A 32 -11.93 1.04 -4.95
C CYS A 32 -10.73 1.99 -4.87
N PHE A 33 -9.57 1.55 -5.34
CA PHE A 33 -8.40 2.41 -5.54
C PHE A 33 -8.43 3.01 -6.94
N TYR A 34 -8.77 4.28 -7.02
CA TYR A 34 -8.97 5.03 -8.24
C TYR A 34 -7.82 5.98 -8.51
N GLY A 35 -7.08 5.73 -9.59
CA GLY A 35 -5.84 6.48 -9.86
C GLY A 35 -5.26 6.27 -11.26
N ASP A 36 -3.98 6.62 -11.39
CA ASP A 36 -3.20 6.59 -12.61
C ASP A 36 -2.31 5.33 -12.74
N SER A 37 -1.13 5.43 -13.37
CA SER A 37 -0.16 4.34 -13.56
C SER A 37 0.37 3.76 -12.24
N ILE A 38 0.54 4.61 -11.22
CA ILE A 38 1.05 4.18 -9.91
C ILE A 38 0.01 3.30 -9.20
N THR A 39 -1.27 3.48 -9.54
CA THR A 39 -2.36 2.58 -9.10
C THR A 39 -2.53 1.40 -10.06
N HIS A 40 -2.43 1.60 -11.38
CA HIS A 40 -2.66 0.54 -12.37
C HIS A 40 -1.73 -0.65 -12.15
N GLY A 41 -0.42 -0.41 -12.23
CA GLY A 41 0.62 -1.44 -12.17
C GLY A 41 1.39 -1.47 -10.85
N GLY A 42 1.06 -0.58 -9.92
CA GLY A 42 1.74 -0.49 -8.64
C GLY A 42 1.32 -1.58 -7.65
N ARG A 43 1.97 -1.59 -6.49
CA ARG A 43 1.81 -2.64 -5.47
C ARG A 43 1.14 -2.17 -4.17
N PHE A 44 1.06 -0.87 -3.90
CA PHE A 44 0.69 -0.37 -2.56
C PHE A 44 -0.70 -0.85 -2.09
N HIS A 45 -1.71 -0.87 -2.98
CA HIS A 45 -3.06 -1.34 -2.64
C HIS A 45 -3.14 -2.85 -2.44
N TYR A 46 -2.32 -3.64 -3.13
CA TYR A 46 -2.17 -5.07 -2.88
C TYR A 46 -1.44 -5.35 -1.57
N VAL A 47 -0.44 -4.55 -1.21
CA VAL A 47 0.23 -4.66 0.10
C VAL A 47 -0.74 -4.30 1.23
N ILE A 48 -1.63 -3.31 1.02
CA ILE A 48 -2.73 -3.02 1.96
C ILE A 48 -3.70 -4.21 2.01
N PHE A 49 -4.08 -4.79 0.87
CA PHE A 49 -4.93 -5.98 0.82
C PHE A 49 -4.33 -7.15 1.60
N ASP A 50 -3.04 -7.46 1.38
CA ASP A 50 -2.33 -8.53 2.06
C ASP A 50 -2.31 -8.31 3.58
N TYR A 51 -2.14 -7.07 4.04
CA TYR A 51 -2.28 -6.72 5.47
C TYR A 51 -3.67 -7.08 6.01
N TYR A 52 -4.75 -6.66 5.33
CA TYR A 52 -6.10 -6.97 5.80
C TYR A 52 -6.39 -8.48 5.76
N LEU A 53 -5.92 -9.16 4.73
CA LEU A 53 -6.08 -10.60 4.56
C LEU A 53 -5.44 -11.40 5.71
N THR A 54 -4.24 -11.00 6.15
CA THR A 54 -3.53 -11.69 7.24
C THR A 54 -3.91 -11.18 8.62
N ARG A 55 -4.21 -9.88 8.77
CA ARG A 55 -4.53 -9.29 10.08
C ARG A 55 -5.97 -9.52 10.51
N TYR A 56 -6.90 -9.60 9.57
CA TYR A 56 -8.32 -9.79 9.86
C TYR A 56 -8.85 -10.99 9.05
N PRO A 57 -8.37 -12.21 9.32
CA PRO A 57 -8.75 -13.39 8.53
C PRO A 57 -10.25 -13.71 8.61
N GLU A 58 -10.97 -13.23 9.62
CA GLU A 58 -12.43 -13.38 9.68
C GLU A 58 -13.20 -12.39 8.78
N SER A 59 -12.56 -11.29 8.38
CA SER A 59 -13.18 -10.30 7.50
C SER A 59 -12.95 -10.63 6.02
N VAL A 60 -13.92 -10.29 5.18
CA VAL A 60 -13.82 -10.34 3.72
C VAL A 60 -13.99 -8.93 3.18
N ILE A 61 -12.88 -8.34 2.73
CA ILE A 61 -12.88 -7.01 2.11
C ILE A 61 -12.53 -7.19 0.63
N SER A 62 -13.35 -6.61 -0.25
CA SER A 62 -13.15 -6.67 -1.69
C SER A 62 -12.35 -5.47 -2.17
N PHE A 63 -11.24 -5.71 -2.86
CA PHE A 63 -10.40 -4.64 -3.41
C PHE A 63 -10.58 -4.57 -4.92
N ILE A 64 -10.78 -3.35 -5.42
CA ILE A 64 -10.88 -3.04 -6.85
C ILE A 64 -9.72 -2.13 -7.21
N ASN A 65 -8.88 -2.58 -8.15
CA ASN A 65 -7.97 -1.70 -8.85
C ASN A 65 -8.73 -0.96 -9.96
N ALA A 66 -8.81 0.36 -9.87
CA ALA A 66 -9.33 1.24 -10.90
C ALA A 66 -8.24 2.22 -11.40
N GLY A 67 -6.98 1.78 -11.40
CA GLY A 67 -5.85 2.51 -11.97
C GLY A 67 -5.78 2.39 -13.49
N VAL A 68 -5.49 3.49 -14.19
CA VAL A 68 -5.20 3.49 -15.63
C VAL A 68 -3.87 4.19 -15.90
N ALA A 69 -2.94 3.49 -16.55
CA ALA A 69 -1.62 4.05 -16.83
C ALA A 69 -1.71 5.27 -17.75
N GLY A 70 -1.02 6.36 -17.40
CA GLY A 70 -1.02 7.62 -18.16
C GLY A 70 -2.27 8.48 -17.96
N ASP A 71 -3.17 8.09 -17.07
CA ASP A 71 -4.42 8.79 -16.81
C ASP A 71 -4.23 10.02 -15.91
N ASN A 72 -5.19 10.91 -15.94
CA ASN A 72 -5.28 12.11 -15.10
C ASN A 72 -6.74 12.26 -14.61
N ALA A 73 -7.02 13.14 -13.65
CA ALA A 73 -8.35 13.29 -13.06
C ALA A 73 -9.44 13.62 -14.11
N GLY A 74 -9.10 14.37 -15.16
CA GLY A 74 -10.01 14.69 -16.26
C GLY A 74 -10.35 13.47 -17.12
N ALA A 75 -9.36 12.66 -17.46
CA ALA A 75 -9.56 11.42 -18.21
C ALA A 75 -10.28 10.36 -17.37
N ALA A 76 -10.01 10.30 -16.06
CA ALA A 76 -10.72 9.45 -15.12
C ALA A 76 -12.24 9.71 -15.15
N MET A 77 -12.69 10.96 -15.26
CA MET A 77 -14.12 11.28 -15.39
C MET A 77 -14.80 10.53 -16.56
N THR A 78 -14.09 10.24 -17.65
CA THR A 78 -14.66 9.55 -18.83
C THR A 78 -14.93 8.06 -18.62
N ARG A 79 -14.33 7.46 -17.58
CA ARG A 79 -14.43 6.03 -17.25
C ARG A 79 -15.07 5.75 -15.91
N ILE A 80 -15.40 6.79 -15.13
CA ILE A 80 -15.94 6.68 -13.76
C ILE A 80 -17.16 5.76 -13.67
N GLU A 81 -18.03 5.77 -14.69
CA GLU A 81 -19.22 4.90 -14.76
C GLU A 81 -18.83 3.43 -14.63
N GLU A 82 -18.02 2.93 -15.56
CA GLU A 82 -17.70 1.51 -15.67
C GLU A 82 -16.58 1.09 -14.71
N ASP A 83 -15.64 1.99 -14.40
CA ASP A 83 -14.53 1.69 -13.50
C ASP A 83 -14.91 1.80 -12.01
N VAL A 84 -15.91 2.62 -11.65
CA VAL A 84 -16.26 2.88 -10.25
C VAL A 84 -17.76 2.72 -9.96
N LEU A 85 -18.62 3.50 -10.61
CA LEU A 85 -20.04 3.64 -10.21
C LEU A 85 -20.82 2.31 -10.28
N VAL A 86 -20.66 1.56 -11.38
CA VAL A 86 -21.34 0.25 -11.54
C VAL A 86 -20.91 -0.78 -10.48
N LYS A 87 -19.70 -0.63 -9.91
CA LYS A 87 -19.17 -1.53 -8.90
C LYS A 87 -19.65 -1.19 -7.49
N LYS A 88 -20.29 -0.03 -7.31
CA LYS A 88 -20.88 0.45 -6.04
C LYS A 88 -19.97 0.27 -4.81
N PRO A 89 -18.71 0.75 -4.86
CA PRO A 89 -17.81 0.61 -3.72
C PRO A 89 -18.31 1.41 -2.51
N ASP A 90 -18.14 0.85 -1.31
CA ASP A 90 -18.38 1.54 -0.05
C ASP A 90 -17.29 2.58 0.24
N VAL A 91 -16.09 2.35 -0.28
CA VAL A 91 -14.91 3.20 -0.10
C VAL A 91 -14.26 3.53 -1.44
N VAL A 92 -13.94 4.80 -1.66
CA VAL A 92 -13.15 5.23 -2.82
C VAL A 92 -11.88 5.95 -2.37
N ALA A 93 -10.74 5.34 -2.68
CA ALA A 93 -9.41 5.90 -2.47
C ALA A 93 -8.91 6.58 -3.76
N LEU A 94 -8.68 7.88 -3.72
CA LEU A 94 -8.39 8.73 -4.87
C LEU A 94 -6.92 9.15 -4.86
N MET A 95 -6.16 8.78 -5.90
CA MET A 95 -4.77 9.23 -6.07
C MET A 95 -4.50 9.64 -7.52
N PHE A 96 -4.45 10.95 -7.74
CA PHE A 96 -4.14 11.59 -9.02
C PHE A 96 -3.22 12.79 -8.80
N GLY A 97 -2.60 13.30 -9.86
CA GLY A 97 -1.70 14.46 -9.78
C GLY A 97 -0.45 14.29 -10.62
N MET A 98 0.10 13.06 -10.69
CA MET A 98 1.38 12.78 -11.36
C MET A 98 1.37 13.16 -12.85
N ASN A 99 0.26 12.89 -13.55
CA ASN A 99 0.11 13.30 -14.95
C ASN A 99 -0.60 14.66 -15.07
N ASP A 100 -1.51 14.98 -14.14
CA ASP A 100 -2.27 16.23 -14.12
C ASP A 100 -1.39 17.47 -14.01
N VAL A 101 -0.28 17.38 -13.28
CA VAL A 101 0.67 18.48 -13.08
C VAL A 101 1.26 18.98 -14.40
N GLY A 102 1.17 18.18 -15.48
CA GLY A 102 1.73 18.53 -16.78
C GLY A 102 3.26 18.53 -16.73
N ARG A 103 3.85 17.41 -16.32
CA ARG A 103 5.29 17.26 -16.04
C ARG A 103 6.23 17.83 -17.11
N GLY A 104 5.85 17.76 -18.38
CA GLY A 104 6.59 18.33 -19.51
C GLY A 104 6.70 19.86 -19.52
N TYR A 105 6.00 20.57 -18.63
CA TYR A 105 6.08 22.02 -18.47
C TYR A 105 7.18 22.46 -17.49
N TYR A 106 7.83 21.53 -16.80
CA TYR A 106 8.83 21.80 -15.78
C TYR A 106 10.26 21.62 -16.30
N VAL A 107 11.07 22.65 -16.13
CA VAL A 107 12.48 22.75 -16.51
C VAL A 107 13.19 23.68 -15.53
N GLU A 108 14.52 23.66 -15.49
CA GLU A 108 15.32 24.48 -14.56
C GLU A 108 15.02 25.99 -14.66
N ASN A 109 14.87 26.50 -15.88
CA ASN A 109 14.60 27.91 -16.16
C ASN A 109 13.37 28.02 -17.08
N PRO A 110 12.14 27.96 -16.53
CA PRO A 110 10.92 27.97 -17.32
C PRO A 110 10.65 29.37 -17.91
N SER A 111 10.16 29.43 -19.15
CA SER A 111 9.64 30.67 -19.74
C SER A 111 8.33 31.09 -19.10
N GLU A 112 7.89 32.34 -19.32
CA GLU A 112 6.57 32.81 -18.89
C GLU A 112 5.43 31.93 -19.44
N GLU A 113 5.58 31.43 -20.67
CA GLU A 113 4.61 30.51 -21.26
C GLU A 113 4.56 29.19 -20.50
N LEU A 114 5.71 28.60 -20.16
CA LEU A 114 5.77 27.37 -19.38
C LEU A 114 5.18 27.57 -17.98
N LEU A 115 5.49 28.68 -17.31
CA LEU A 115 4.88 29.04 -16.03
C LEU A 115 3.35 29.16 -16.12
N LYS A 116 2.84 29.77 -17.20
CA LYS A 116 1.40 29.85 -17.47
C LYS A 116 0.79 28.46 -17.70
N ARG A 117 1.47 27.57 -18.41
CA ARG A 117 1.02 26.17 -18.61
C ARG A 117 1.03 25.38 -17.32
N GLN A 118 2.05 25.53 -16.47
CA GLN A 118 2.08 24.93 -15.12
C GLN A 118 0.89 25.40 -14.27
N ALA A 119 0.65 26.72 -14.21
CA ALA A 119 -0.49 27.27 -13.47
C ALA A 119 -1.84 26.76 -14.02
N GLY A 120 -1.99 26.71 -15.34
CA GLY A 120 -3.18 26.15 -15.99
C GLY A 120 -3.39 24.66 -15.69
N ALA A 121 -2.32 23.87 -15.64
CA ALA A 121 -2.37 22.45 -15.29
C ALA A 121 -2.84 22.24 -13.85
N ILE A 122 -2.31 23.00 -12.89
CA ILE A 122 -2.74 22.96 -11.48
C ILE A 122 -4.21 23.37 -11.32
N ALA A 123 -4.65 24.44 -11.99
CA ALA A 123 -6.05 24.86 -11.96
C ALA A 123 -6.98 23.81 -12.61
N GLY A 124 -6.54 23.20 -13.71
CA GLY A 124 -7.27 22.10 -14.36
C GLY A 124 -7.38 20.87 -13.46
N TYR A 125 -6.32 20.51 -12.75
CA TYR A 125 -6.34 19.45 -11.75
C TYR A 125 -7.39 19.69 -10.67
N GLU A 126 -7.39 20.88 -10.06
CA GLU A 126 -8.36 21.26 -9.03
C GLU A 126 -9.80 21.12 -9.55
N GLN A 127 -10.08 21.67 -10.73
CA GLN A 127 -11.41 21.61 -11.32
C GLN A 127 -11.85 20.17 -11.62
N ASN A 128 -10.95 19.34 -12.16
CA ASN A 128 -11.26 17.96 -12.49
C ASN A 128 -11.47 17.11 -11.24
N MET A 129 -10.66 17.29 -10.21
CA MET A 129 -10.85 16.63 -8.91
C MET A 129 -12.18 17.03 -8.26
N LYS A 130 -12.54 18.33 -8.27
CA LYS A 130 -13.85 18.79 -7.78
C LYS A 130 -15.01 18.09 -8.48
N ARG A 131 -14.96 18.00 -9.81
CA ARG A 131 -16.00 17.32 -10.61
C ARG A 131 -16.07 15.82 -10.28
N LEU A 132 -14.91 15.17 -10.19
CA LEU A 132 -14.81 13.73 -9.91
C LEU A 132 -15.37 13.40 -8.53
N VAL A 133 -14.96 14.15 -7.51
CA VAL A 133 -15.48 14.01 -6.13
C VAL A 133 -16.98 14.29 -6.09
N GLY A 134 -17.44 15.40 -6.68
CA GLY A 134 -18.85 15.76 -6.69
C GLY A 134 -19.73 14.67 -7.31
N ARG A 135 -19.29 14.07 -8.43
CA ARG A 135 -20.01 12.97 -9.07
C ARG A 135 -20.05 11.70 -8.20
N LEU A 136 -18.93 11.34 -7.57
CA LEU A 136 -18.91 10.21 -6.62
C LEU A 136 -19.81 10.45 -5.41
N GLN A 137 -19.81 11.68 -4.89
CA GLN A 137 -20.63 12.06 -3.74
C GLN A 137 -22.12 11.99 -4.10
N GLU A 138 -22.52 12.52 -5.25
CA GLU A 138 -23.92 12.54 -5.70
C GLU A 138 -24.47 11.13 -5.99
N GLU A 139 -23.68 10.29 -6.65
CA GLU A 139 -24.18 8.99 -7.14
C GLU A 139 -23.92 7.80 -6.20
N LEU A 140 -22.89 7.87 -5.34
CA LEU A 140 -22.52 6.79 -4.42
C LEU A 140 -22.48 7.23 -2.96
N ASN A 141 -22.08 8.47 -2.69
CA ASN A 141 -21.74 8.98 -1.36
C ASN A 141 -20.84 8.03 -0.51
N PRO A 142 -19.68 7.59 -1.04
CA PRO A 142 -18.84 6.60 -0.38
C PRO A 142 -18.05 7.23 0.77
N THR A 143 -17.41 6.39 1.59
CA THR A 143 -16.28 6.84 2.42
C THR A 143 -15.12 7.22 1.49
N PHE A 144 -14.61 8.44 1.61
CA PHE A 144 -13.51 8.94 0.79
C PHE A 144 -12.16 8.76 1.47
N TYR A 145 -11.17 8.32 0.70
CA TYR A 145 -9.74 8.43 1.06
C TYR A 145 -9.04 9.29 0.02
N PHE A 146 -8.76 10.53 0.38
CA PHE A 146 -7.97 11.45 -0.41
C PHE A 146 -6.50 11.16 -0.19
N ILE A 147 -5.83 10.63 -1.22
CA ILE A 147 -4.41 10.30 -1.15
C ILE A 147 -3.64 11.38 -1.94
N THR A 148 -2.66 12.02 -1.29
CA THR A 148 -1.79 12.97 -2.00
C THR A 148 -0.93 12.22 -3.03
N PRO A 149 -0.59 12.83 -4.18
CA PRO A 149 0.25 12.15 -5.17
C PRO A 149 1.62 11.80 -4.56
N SER A 150 2.16 10.61 -4.89
CA SER A 150 3.56 10.31 -4.56
C SER A 150 4.49 11.32 -5.25
N PRO A 151 5.69 11.58 -4.70
CA PRO A 151 6.56 12.62 -5.23
C PRO A 151 7.16 12.25 -6.59
N PHE A 152 7.54 13.28 -7.34
CA PHE A 152 8.49 13.16 -8.43
C PHE A 152 9.88 13.38 -7.86
N ASP A 153 10.79 12.43 -8.05
CA ASP A 153 12.14 12.56 -7.49
C ASP A 153 13.01 13.48 -8.37
N GLU A 154 12.91 14.78 -8.18
CA GLU A 154 13.69 15.79 -8.93
C GLU A 154 15.11 16.00 -8.40
N THR A 155 15.43 15.50 -7.21
CA THR A 155 16.71 15.73 -6.51
C THR A 155 17.69 14.58 -6.67
N GLY A 156 17.21 13.35 -6.89
CA GLY A 156 18.08 12.19 -7.11
C GLY A 156 18.96 12.33 -8.36
N VAL A 157 20.21 11.92 -8.28
CA VAL A 157 21.15 11.91 -9.41
C VAL A 157 21.03 10.59 -10.16
N ASN A 158 20.77 10.64 -11.47
CA ASN A 158 20.81 9.47 -12.34
C ASN A 158 21.17 9.85 -13.79
N ASP A 159 21.52 8.83 -14.58
CA ASP A 159 22.12 9.00 -15.91
C ASP A 159 21.08 8.93 -17.05
N ARG A 160 19.79 9.17 -16.75
CA ARG A 160 18.67 8.96 -17.69
C ARG A 160 18.17 10.22 -18.39
N ASN A 161 18.75 11.38 -18.09
CA ASN A 161 18.33 12.70 -18.63
C ASN A 161 16.80 12.90 -18.63
N ASN A 162 16.15 12.55 -17.52
CA ASN A 162 14.70 12.52 -17.36
C ASN A 162 14.20 13.46 -16.26
N ASN A 163 15.03 14.40 -15.80
CA ASN A 163 14.66 15.31 -14.73
C ASN A 163 13.77 16.45 -15.26
N GLN A 164 12.76 16.81 -14.48
CA GLN A 164 11.77 17.84 -14.77
C GLN A 164 11.76 18.81 -13.57
N ILE A 165 12.79 19.64 -13.47
CA ILE A 165 13.06 20.46 -12.28
C ILE A 165 11.87 21.37 -11.97
N GLY A 166 11.39 21.29 -10.73
CA GLY A 166 10.21 22.01 -10.23
C GLY A 166 8.91 21.19 -10.29
N CYS A 167 8.92 20.00 -10.92
CA CYS A 167 7.77 19.12 -11.01
C CYS A 167 7.30 18.67 -9.61
N ASN A 168 8.21 18.36 -8.68
CA ASN A 168 7.80 17.92 -7.35
C ASN A 168 7.12 19.05 -6.56
N SER A 169 7.54 20.29 -6.79
CA SER A 169 6.85 21.47 -6.24
C SER A 169 5.45 21.64 -6.82
N GLY A 170 5.24 21.32 -8.09
CA GLY A 170 3.92 21.22 -8.70
C GLY A 170 3.04 20.16 -8.03
N LEU A 171 3.59 18.96 -7.78
CA LEU A 171 2.90 17.90 -7.07
C LEU A 171 2.57 18.25 -5.62
N GLY A 172 3.43 19.04 -4.96
CA GLY A 172 3.12 19.62 -3.65
C GLY A 172 1.87 20.50 -3.69
N LYS A 173 1.68 21.30 -4.75
CA LYS A 173 0.43 22.07 -4.93
C LYS A 173 -0.78 21.15 -5.14
N CYS A 174 -0.63 20.06 -5.90
CA CYS A 174 -1.68 19.05 -6.05
C CYS A 174 -2.04 18.41 -4.69
N ALA A 175 -1.04 18.10 -3.85
CA ALA A 175 -1.25 17.57 -2.51
C ALA A 175 -2.07 18.53 -1.63
N GLU A 176 -1.76 19.83 -1.66
CA GLU A 176 -2.52 20.84 -0.91
C GLU A 176 -3.95 21.03 -1.43
N ILE A 177 -4.17 20.92 -2.74
CA ILE A 177 -5.51 20.90 -3.33
C ILE A 177 -6.32 19.71 -2.80
N VAL A 178 -5.74 18.51 -2.79
CA VAL A 178 -6.39 17.30 -2.28
C VAL A 178 -6.77 17.43 -0.81
N LYS A 179 -5.86 17.95 0.03
CA LYS A 179 -6.13 18.25 1.44
C LYS A 179 -7.25 19.27 1.60
N THR A 180 -7.24 20.33 0.81
CA THR A 180 -8.28 21.37 0.84
C THR A 180 -9.65 20.81 0.46
N LEU A 181 -9.72 19.99 -0.60
CA LEU A 181 -10.96 19.33 -1.02
C LEU A 181 -11.52 18.42 0.07
N ALA A 182 -10.65 17.62 0.70
CA ALA A 182 -11.05 16.76 1.81
C ALA A 182 -11.61 17.56 3.00
N SER A 183 -10.95 18.66 3.38
CA SER A 183 -11.43 19.55 4.44
C SER A 183 -12.78 20.17 4.10
N SER A 184 -12.94 20.74 2.89
CA SER A 184 -14.22 21.32 2.45
C SER A 184 -15.35 20.30 2.46
N LEU A 185 -15.09 19.08 1.98
CA LEU A 185 -16.09 18.01 1.96
C LEU A 185 -16.49 17.55 3.37
N SER A 186 -15.54 17.53 4.30
CA SER A 186 -15.78 17.18 5.71
C SER A 186 -16.69 18.19 6.42
N GLU A 187 -16.59 19.47 6.07
CA GLU A 187 -17.39 20.54 6.65
C GLU A 187 -18.86 20.53 6.19
N GLU A 188 -19.14 20.02 4.99
CA GLU A 188 -20.46 20.05 4.36
C GLU A 188 -21.52 19.15 5.03
N LYS A 189 -21.17 18.34 6.05
CA LYS A 189 -22.05 17.43 6.83
C LYS A 189 -22.90 16.42 6.03
N ALA A 190 -22.87 16.47 4.69
CA ALA A 190 -23.64 15.64 3.78
C ALA A 190 -22.82 14.54 3.10
N ALA A 191 -21.49 14.60 3.19
CA ALA A 191 -20.60 13.58 2.65
C ALA A 191 -20.47 12.38 3.60
N GLY A 192 -20.20 11.19 3.03
CA GLY A 192 -19.66 10.05 3.79
C GLY A 192 -18.36 10.41 4.49
N THR A 193 -17.84 9.53 5.37
CA THR A 193 -16.60 9.79 6.12
C THR A 193 -15.46 10.17 5.16
N VAL A 194 -14.76 11.27 5.46
CA VAL A 194 -13.66 11.78 4.64
C VAL A 194 -12.34 11.57 5.36
N ASN A 195 -11.38 10.93 4.69
CA ASN A 195 -10.05 10.62 5.21
C ASN A 195 -8.98 11.19 4.29
N VAL A 196 -7.82 11.54 4.85
CA VAL A 196 -6.65 12.02 4.10
C VAL A 196 -5.43 11.16 4.41
N VAL A 197 -4.71 10.75 3.38
CA VAL A 197 -3.44 10.03 3.47
C VAL A 197 -2.37 10.81 2.70
N ASP A 198 -1.28 11.19 3.37
CA ASP A 198 -0.19 11.93 2.74
C ASP A 198 0.95 11.00 2.33
N PHE A 199 1.15 10.81 1.03
CA PHE A 199 2.33 10.16 0.46
C PHE A 199 3.41 11.17 0.07
N HIS A 200 3.02 12.32 -0.46
CA HIS A 200 3.93 13.32 -1.03
C HIS A 200 5.01 13.76 -0.04
N ALA A 201 4.60 14.32 1.10
CA ALA A 201 5.51 14.91 2.07
C ALA A 201 6.48 13.90 2.71
N PRO A 202 6.02 12.77 3.30
CA PRO A 202 6.93 11.83 3.95
C PRO A 202 7.88 11.14 2.98
N MET A 203 7.44 10.80 1.76
CA MET A 203 8.33 10.20 0.76
C MET A 203 9.36 11.21 0.26
N THR A 204 8.98 12.48 0.07
CA THR A 204 9.93 13.57 -0.29
C THR A 204 10.97 13.75 0.81
N ALA A 205 10.55 13.76 2.08
CA ALA A 205 11.45 13.91 3.21
C ALA A 205 12.46 12.75 3.31
N LEU A 206 12.02 11.50 3.13
CA LEU A 206 12.90 10.34 3.14
C LEU A 206 13.93 10.39 1.99
N ASN A 207 13.49 10.75 0.78
CA ASN A 207 14.39 10.98 -0.35
C ASN A 207 15.46 12.02 -0.01
N ALA A 208 15.06 13.20 0.47
CA ALA A 208 15.99 14.27 0.82
C ALA A 208 16.99 13.82 1.90
N GLN A 209 16.54 13.10 2.92
CA GLN A 209 17.40 12.57 3.99
C GLN A 209 18.45 11.61 3.43
N LYS A 210 18.05 10.59 2.66
CA LYS A 210 18.97 9.57 2.17
C LYS A 210 19.84 10.08 1.03
N GLN A 211 19.37 11.04 0.24
CA GLN A 211 20.16 11.69 -0.81
C GLN A 211 21.27 12.60 -0.26
N ALA A 212 21.17 13.04 0.99
CA ALA A 212 22.28 13.71 1.68
C ALA A 212 23.47 12.75 1.94
N GLU A 213 23.23 11.44 1.99
CA GLU A 213 24.24 10.40 2.17
C GLU A 213 24.69 9.81 0.82
N ASP A 214 23.72 9.44 -0.03
CA ASP A 214 23.94 8.92 -1.39
C ASP A 214 23.03 9.66 -2.38
N PRO A 215 23.57 10.58 -3.20
CA PRO A 215 22.78 11.35 -4.17
C PRO A 215 22.01 10.50 -5.18
N ARG A 216 22.37 9.23 -5.39
CA ARG A 216 21.65 8.32 -6.31
C ARG A 216 20.50 7.56 -5.64
N TRP A 217 20.39 7.64 -4.31
CA TRP A 217 19.34 6.95 -3.56
C TRP A 217 17.96 7.48 -3.92
N THR A 218 16.98 6.59 -4.03
CA THR A 218 15.61 6.96 -4.32
C THR A 218 14.62 5.93 -3.79
N ILE A 219 13.58 6.39 -3.10
CA ILE A 219 12.41 5.58 -2.73
C ILE A 219 11.41 5.45 -3.89
N VAL A 220 11.47 6.37 -4.86
CA VAL A 220 10.56 6.44 -6.01
C VAL A 220 11.08 5.61 -7.17
N GLY A 221 12.40 5.50 -7.35
CA GLY A 221 12.98 4.72 -8.45
C GLY A 221 13.54 5.58 -9.58
N PRO A 222 14.25 4.95 -10.53
CA PRO A 222 15.16 5.64 -11.44
C PRO A 222 14.45 6.43 -12.56
N ASP A 223 13.16 6.20 -12.78
CA ASP A 223 12.37 7.01 -13.70
C ASP A 223 11.77 8.27 -13.05
N ARG A 224 12.03 8.47 -11.75
CA ARG A 224 11.58 9.58 -10.90
C ARG A 224 10.06 9.60 -10.64
N VAL A 225 9.33 8.57 -11.06
CA VAL A 225 7.85 8.56 -11.06
C VAL A 225 7.26 7.33 -10.40
N HIS A 226 7.77 6.13 -10.68
CA HIS A 226 7.11 4.86 -10.33
C HIS A 226 7.87 4.08 -9.25
N PRO A 227 7.39 4.11 -7.99
CA PRO A 227 7.95 3.35 -6.87
C PRO A 227 8.18 1.87 -7.17
N GLY A 228 9.32 1.36 -6.71
CA GLY A 228 9.58 -0.08 -6.63
C GLY A 228 8.93 -0.71 -5.39
N ALA A 229 9.33 -1.95 -5.05
CA ALA A 229 8.81 -2.67 -3.89
C ALA A 229 8.96 -1.89 -2.57
N GLN A 230 10.13 -1.29 -2.32
CA GLN A 230 10.40 -0.48 -1.13
C GLN A 230 9.47 0.73 -1.01
N GLY A 231 9.28 1.48 -2.10
CA GLY A 231 8.42 2.65 -2.10
C GLY A 231 6.93 2.30 -1.99
N HIS A 232 6.49 1.23 -2.65
CA HIS A 232 5.11 0.75 -2.47
C HIS A 232 4.83 0.20 -1.07
N LEU A 233 5.81 -0.41 -0.40
CA LEU A 233 5.69 -0.79 1.01
C LEU A 233 5.58 0.44 1.92
N MET A 234 6.39 1.49 1.67
CA MET A 234 6.26 2.75 2.40
C MET A 234 4.88 3.40 2.20
N MET A 235 4.36 3.42 0.97
CA MET A 235 3.01 3.94 0.67
C MET A 235 1.93 3.14 1.41
N ALA A 236 2.00 1.81 1.40
CA ALA A 236 1.07 0.97 2.14
C ALA A 236 1.16 1.19 3.65
N TRP A 237 2.38 1.32 4.20
CA TRP A 237 2.58 1.64 5.61
C TRP A 237 2.00 3.01 5.98
N LEU A 238 2.21 4.05 5.18
CA LEU A 238 1.62 5.37 5.42
C LEU A 238 0.09 5.32 5.40
N PHE A 239 -0.49 4.55 4.48
CA PHE A 239 -1.94 4.35 4.40
C PHE A 239 -2.48 3.65 5.66
N LEU A 240 -1.91 2.50 6.02
CA LEU A 240 -2.32 1.72 7.19
C LEU A 240 -2.08 2.49 8.51
N LYS A 241 -1.00 3.26 8.59
CA LYS A 241 -0.71 4.14 9.71
C LYS A 241 -1.74 5.25 9.84
N ALA A 242 -2.15 5.86 8.72
CA ALA A 242 -3.23 6.84 8.73
C ALA A 242 -4.55 6.21 9.22
N GLN A 243 -4.78 4.92 8.96
CA GLN A 243 -5.94 4.18 9.48
C GLN A 243 -5.87 3.86 10.97
N GLY A 244 -4.72 4.06 11.63
CA GLY A 244 -4.49 3.52 12.97
C GLY A 244 -4.52 1.98 12.99
N ALA A 245 -4.11 1.34 11.89
CA ALA A 245 -4.14 -0.10 11.74
C ALA A 245 -3.32 -0.79 12.85
N SER A 246 -3.81 -1.92 13.35
CA SER A 246 -3.20 -2.62 14.48
C SER A 246 -1.77 -3.11 14.18
N ALA A 247 -0.86 -2.84 15.10
CA ALA A 247 0.47 -3.44 15.09
C ALA A 247 0.46 -4.91 15.51
N VAL A 248 -0.47 -5.29 16.39
CA VAL A 248 -0.48 -6.56 17.14
C VAL A 248 -1.01 -7.70 16.27
N VAL A 249 -0.13 -8.63 15.90
CA VAL A 249 -0.49 -9.93 15.33
C VAL A 249 -1.05 -10.77 16.46
N SER A 250 -0.25 -10.94 17.52
CA SER A 250 -0.59 -11.56 18.79
C SER A 250 0.33 -11.02 19.89
N ASP A 251 -0.09 -11.13 21.15
CA ASP A 251 0.77 -10.85 22.31
C ASP A 251 0.45 -11.85 23.44
N ILE A 252 1.38 -12.77 23.65
CA ILE A 252 1.25 -13.90 24.56
C ILE A 252 2.30 -13.78 25.66
N VAL A 253 1.83 -13.83 26.92
CA VAL A 253 2.70 -13.81 28.09
C VAL A 253 2.36 -15.00 28.99
N LEU A 254 3.35 -15.86 29.21
CA LEU A 254 3.27 -17.02 30.10
C LEU A 254 4.04 -16.74 31.39
N ASP A 255 3.55 -17.24 32.52
CA ASP A 255 4.25 -17.23 33.81
C ASP A 255 4.00 -18.56 34.52
N GLY A 256 4.98 -19.45 34.49
CA GLY A 256 4.82 -20.82 34.96
C GLY A 256 3.69 -21.56 34.21
N THR A 257 2.63 -21.94 34.93
CA THR A 257 1.45 -22.60 34.36
C THR A 257 0.27 -21.64 34.11
N LEU A 258 0.51 -20.34 34.24
CA LEU A 258 -0.49 -19.29 34.02
C LEU A 258 -0.28 -18.65 32.64
N VAL A 259 -1.38 -18.47 31.91
CA VAL A 259 -1.46 -17.56 30.76
C VAL A 259 -1.81 -16.18 31.30
N VAL A 260 -0.82 -15.29 31.40
CA VAL A 260 -0.98 -13.92 31.94
C VAL A 260 -1.64 -13.01 30.91
N LYS A 261 -1.28 -13.19 29.64
CA LYS A 261 -1.84 -12.45 28.50
C LYS A 261 -1.96 -13.36 27.29
N ALA A 262 -3.04 -13.21 26.53
CA ALA A 262 -3.26 -13.84 25.24
C ALA A 262 -4.12 -12.90 24.37
N GLU A 263 -3.49 -11.86 23.82
CA GLU A 263 -4.14 -10.94 22.88
C GLU A 263 -4.04 -11.49 21.46
N ASN A 264 -5.15 -11.49 20.72
CA ASN A 264 -5.29 -12.08 19.37
C ASN A 264 -4.78 -13.53 19.27
N ALA A 265 -4.89 -14.31 20.35
CA ALA A 265 -4.57 -15.73 20.34
C ALA A 265 -5.39 -16.47 21.40
N ASP A 266 -5.63 -17.75 21.19
CA ASP A 266 -6.13 -18.67 22.20
C ASP A 266 -4.99 -19.62 22.59
N VAL A 267 -4.66 -19.67 23.89
CA VAL A 267 -3.60 -20.54 24.43
C VAL A 267 -4.23 -21.66 25.23
N SER A 268 -3.85 -22.90 24.94
CA SER A 268 -4.40 -24.09 25.58
C SER A 268 -3.32 -25.13 25.90
N GLY A 269 -3.63 -26.07 26.79
CA GLY A 269 -2.73 -27.17 27.13
C GLY A 269 -1.39 -26.75 27.74
N LEU A 270 -1.30 -25.56 28.35
CA LEU A 270 -0.09 -25.06 29.00
C LEU A 270 0.31 -26.00 30.15
N LYS A 271 1.55 -26.49 30.10
CA LYS A 271 2.12 -27.39 31.10
C LYS A 271 3.64 -27.24 31.18
N ILE A 272 4.19 -27.65 32.32
CA ILE A 272 5.64 -27.78 32.55
C ILE A 272 5.94 -29.25 32.82
N ALA A 273 6.87 -29.83 32.06
CA ALA A 273 7.32 -31.20 32.24
C ALA A 273 8.34 -31.32 33.38
N GLU A 274 8.64 -32.56 33.81
CA GLU A 274 9.61 -32.83 34.90
C GLU A 274 11.02 -32.31 34.59
N ASP A 275 11.40 -32.26 33.32
CA ASP A 275 12.69 -31.73 32.86
C ASP A 275 12.71 -30.19 32.74
N GLY A 276 11.62 -29.51 33.14
CA GLY A 276 11.46 -28.06 33.07
C GLY A 276 10.96 -27.54 31.72
N THR A 277 10.70 -28.41 30.73
CA THR A 277 10.17 -27.99 29.43
C THR A 277 8.77 -27.40 29.58
N ILE A 278 8.58 -26.17 29.11
CA ILE A 278 7.27 -25.51 29.04
C ILE A 278 6.67 -25.82 27.66
N SER A 279 5.40 -26.20 27.60
CA SER A 279 4.72 -26.41 26.33
C SER A 279 3.26 -25.96 26.37
N CYS A 280 2.75 -25.47 25.24
CA CYS A 280 1.35 -25.13 25.04
C CYS A 280 0.98 -25.26 23.56
N VAL A 281 -0.32 -25.19 23.27
CA VAL A 281 -0.86 -25.00 21.92
C VAL A 281 -1.38 -23.58 21.81
N VAL A 282 -0.97 -22.88 20.77
CA VAL A 282 -1.39 -21.52 20.47
C VAL A 282 -2.16 -21.54 19.16
N LEU A 283 -3.33 -20.91 19.15
CA LEU A 283 -4.06 -20.56 17.94
C LEU A 283 -4.13 -19.04 17.84
N GLU A 284 -3.31 -18.44 17.00
CA GLU A 284 -3.37 -17.02 16.68
C GLU A 284 -4.66 -16.68 15.90
N LYS A 285 -5.13 -15.44 16.01
CA LYS A 285 -6.31 -14.91 15.29
C LYS A 285 -5.92 -14.04 14.09
N ALA A 286 -4.62 -13.92 13.83
CA ALA A 286 -4.03 -13.21 12.72
C ALA A 286 -2.71 -13.88 12.33
N LEU A 287 -2.30 -13.70 11.08
CA LEU A 287 -0.97 -14.06 10.60
C LEU A 287 -0.04 -12.82 10.59
N PRO A 288 1.29 -13.03 10.64
CA PRO A 288 2.24 -11.96 10.42
C PRO A 288 2.01 -11.21 9.10
N PHE A 289 2.34 -9.92 9.06
CA PHE A 289 2.23 -9.11 7.86
C PHE A 289 3.25 -9.58 6.81
N PRO A 290 2.85 -10.09 5.63
CA PRO A 290 3.78 -10.74 4.74
C PRO A 290 4.49 -9.72 3.84
N ILE A 291 5.67 -9.31 4.28
CA ILE A 291 6.49 -8.33 3.56
C ILE A 291 7.25 -9.01 2.42
N ASP A 292 7.26 -8.37 1.24
CA ASP A 292 8.05 -8.80 0.10
C ASP A 292 9.56 -8.65 0.42
N PRO A 293 10.38 -9.70 0.29
CA PRO A 293 11.82 -9.61 0.51
C PRO A 293 12.51 -8.53 -0.33
N GLU A 294 12.01 -8.19 -1.51
CA GLU A 294 12.50 -7.06 -2.33
C GLU A 294 12.39 -5.71 -1.60
N ALA A 295 11.48 -5.60 -0.63
CA ALA A 295 11.24 -4.40 0.16
C ALA A 295 11.99 -4.39 1.51
N ASN A 296 12.63 -5.49 1.93
CA ASN A 296 13.35 -5.59 3.20
C ASN A 296 14.31 -4.43 3.51
N PRO A 297 15.07 -3.86 2.53
CA PRO A 297 15.97 -2.75 2.83
C PRO A 297 15.28 -1.51 3.43
N VAL A 298 13.98 -1.30 3.19
CA VAL A 298 13.26 -0.15 3.76
C VAL A 298 12.89 -0.35 5.24
N LEU A 299 12.93 -1.60 5.75
CA LEU A 299 12.60 -1.91 7.14
C LEU A 299 13.63 -1.40 8.13
N GLU A 300 14.87 -1.17 7.69
CA GLU A 300 15.92 -0.54 8.49
C GLU A 300 15.73 0.99 8.59
N LEU A 301 14.97 1.57 7.65
CA LEU A 301 14.77 3.01 7.54
C LEU A 301 13.46 3.48 8.18
N LEU A 302 12.46 2.60 8.25
CA LEU A 302 11.11 2.92 8.67
C LEU A 302 10.62 1.91 9.71
N PRO A 303 9.87 2.33 10.74
CA PRO A 303 9.41 1.46 11.82
C PRO A 303 8.24 0.54 11.40
N ILE A 304 8.26 -0.03 10.19
CA ILE A 304 7.13 -0.79 9.62
C ILE A 304 6.84 -2.04 10.44
N VAL A 305 7.87 -2.80 10.83
CA VAL A 305 7.69 -4.00 11.67
C VAL A 305 7.10 -3.61 13.03
N LYS A 306 7.60 -2.52 13.63
CA LYS A 306 7.09 -1.99 14.89
C LYS A 306 5.62 -1.55 14.79
N ASP A 307 5.28 -0.84 13.71
CA ASP A 307 3.98 -0.21 13.53
C ASP A 307 2.90 -1.21 13.05
N LEU A 308 3.28 -2.31 12.39
CA LEU A 308 2.32 -3.19 11.70
C LEU A 308 2.53 -4.71 11.92
N ASN A 309 3.63 -5.16 12.54
CA ASN A 309 3.98 -6.58 12.57
C ASN A 309 4.61 -7.04 13.90
N GLN A 310 3.83 -6.94 14.98
CA GLN A 310 4.21 -7.35 16.34
C GLN A 310 3.54 -8.68 16.70
N GLU A 311 4.27 -9.79 16.59
CA GLU A 311 3.86 -11.12 17.06
C GLU A 311 4.69 -11.46 18.31
N LEU A 312 4.22 -11.02 19.46
CA LEU A 312 5.01 -11.01 20.69
C LEU A 312 4.79 -12.29 21.50
N PHE A 313 5.88 -12.91 21.92
CA PHE A 313 5.87 -14.06 22.81
C PHE A 313 6.81 -13.84 23.98
N ALA A 314 6.30 -13.99 25.21
CA ALA A 314 7.08 -13.81 26.43
C ALA A 314 6.84 -14.94 27.44
N VAL A 315 7.89 -15.28 28.18
CA VAL A 315 7.84 -16.22 29.31
C VAL A 315 8.53 -15.58 30.51
N LYS A 316 7.77 -15.32 31.57
CA LYS A 316 8.25 -14.67 32.79
C LYS A 316 8.86 -15.70 33.75
N ASN A 317 9.70 -15.18 34.65
CA ASN A 317 10.26 -15.91 35.80
C ASN A 317 11.00 -17.21 35.44
N LEU A 318 11.57 -17.28 34.23
CA LEU A 318 12.52 -18.32 33.85
C LEU A 318 13.79 -18.22 34.72
N SER A 319 14.37 -19.37 35.04
CA SER A 319 15.69 -19.39 35.68
C SER A 319 16.73 -18.80 34.71
N PRO A 320 17.77 -18.09 35.19
CA PRO A 320 18.80 -17.55 34.33
C PRO A 320 19.44 -18.63 33.44
N GLY A 321 19.54 -18.36 32.14
CA GLY A 321 20.04 -19.31 31.16
C GLY A 321 19.57 -19.00 29.75
N ASN A 322 19.91 -19.89 28.82
CA ASN A 322 19.45 -19.87 27.44
C ASN A 322 18.34 -20.91 27.25
N TYR A 323 17.38 -20.57 26.42
CA TYR A 323 16.23 -21.40 26.10
C TYR A 323 16.04 -21.45 24.60
N GLU A 324 15.80 -22.65 24.08
CA GLU A 324 15.44 -22.86 22.70
C GLU A 324 13.92 -22.92 22.58
N LEU A 325 13.36 -22.07 21.73
CA LEU A 325 11.95 -22.03 21.40
C LEU A 325 11.72 -22.87 20.13
N PHE A 326 10.78 -23.82 20.23
CA PHE A 326 10.31 -24.62 19.12
C PHE A 326 8.85 -24.30 18.82
N ILE A 327 8.52 -24.27 17.53
CA ILE A 327 7.14 -24.25 17.03
C ILE A 327 7.00 -25.41 16.05
N ASP A 328 6.08 -26.35 16.33
CA ASP A 328 5.88 -27.56 15.54
C ASP A 328 7.20 -28.32 15.26
N GLU A 329 7.94 -28.61 16.34
CA GLU A 329 9.24 -29.30 16.31
C GLU A 329 10.39 -28.55 15.60
N THR A 330 10.11 -27.37 15.02
CA THR A 330 11.11 -26.52 14.37
C THR A 330 11.69 -25.54 15.39
N SER A 331 13.01 -25.55 15.57
CA SER A 331 13.70 -24.53 16.38
C SER A 331 13.62 -23.17 15.69
N VAL A 332 12.89 -22.24 16.31
CA VAL A 332 12.69 -20.88 15.77
C VAL A 332 13.70 -19.89 16.35
N GLY A 333 14.37 -20.22 17.45
CA GLY A 333 15.44 -19.39 18.00
C GLY A 333 15.92 -19.84 19.38
N THR A 334 17.10 -19.38 19.75
CA THR A 334 17.63 -19.48 21.11
C THR A 334 17.66 -18.09 21.71
N PHE A 335 17.10 -17.96 22.92
CA PHE A 335 16.93 -16.70 23.62
C PHE A 335 17.37 -16.85 25.06
N THR A 336 17.88 -15.77 25.64
CA THR A 336 18.11 -15.68 27.07
C THR A 336 16.79 -15.63 27.84
N ALA A 337 16.82 -15.99 29.13
CA ALA A 337 15.71 -15.78 30.04
C ALA A 337 15.22 -14.32 30.04
N ASP A 338 16.14 -13.36 29.96
CA ASP A 338 15.83 -11.93 29.95
C ASP A 338 15.15 -11.48 28.66
N GLU A 339 15.58 -12.00 27.49
CA GLU A 339 14.92 -11.72 26.21
C GLU A 339 13.50 -12.31 26.16
N LEU A 340 13.31 -13.56 26.60
CA LEU A 340 11.98 -14.16 26.72
C LEU A 340 11.12 -13.44 27.75
N SER A 341 11.71 -12.98 28.86
CA SER A 341 11.00 -12.18 29.84
C SER A 341 10.60 -10.81 29.26
N ALA A 342 11.46 -10.16 28.48
CA ALA A 342 11.14 -8.90 27.80
C ALA A 342 10.05 -9.06 26.72
N GLY A 343 10.04 -10.22 26.06
CA GLY A 343 9.16 -10.54 24.94
C GLY A 343 9.91 -10.46 23.62
N VAL A 344 9.86 -11.54 22.85
CA VAL A 344 10.49 -11.65 21.53
C VAL A 344 9.44 -11.48 20.45
N ASN A 345 9.76 -10.74 19.38
CA ASN A 345 8.87 -10.60 18.23
C ASN A 345 9.17 -11.69 17.19
N LEU A 346 8.19 -12.52 16.91
CA LEU A 346 8.27 -13.64 15.97
C LEU A 346 7.80 -13.26 14.55
N GLY A 347 7.23 -12.07 14.35
CA GLY A 347 6.51 -11.70 13.12
C GLY A 347 7.38 -11.59 11.87
N MET A 348 8.71 -11.55 12.02
CA MET A 348 9.68 -11.59 10.91
C MET A 348 10.57 -12.85 10.95
N ASN A 349 10.26 -13.83 11.79
CA ASN A 349 11.05 -15.04 11.93
C ASN A 349 10.65 -16.06 10.84
N GLU A 350 11.50 -16.22 9.83
CA GLU A 350 11.23 -17.06 8.66
C GLU A 350 11.04 -18.56 8.97
N LYS A 351 11.43 -18.98 10.16
CA LYS A 351 11.31 -20.38 10.61
C LYS A 351 9.93 -20.69 11.18
N THR A 352 9.11 -19.70 11.52
CA THR A 352 7.79 -19.97 12.10
C THR A 352 6.81 -20.45 11.02
N PRO A 353 5.99 -21.47 11.29
CA PRO A 353 4.97 -21.93 10.34
C PRO A 353 4.01 -20.82 9.90
N GLN A 354 3.60 -19.95 10.83
CA GLN A 354 2.70 -18.82 10.55
C GLN A 354 3.33 -17.77 9.63
N PHE A 355 4.64 -17.49 9.73
CA PHE A 355 5.33 -16.62 8.77
C PHE A 355 5.36 -17.27 7.38
N GLN A 356 5.63 -18.58 7.30
CA GLN A 356 5.65 -19.30 6.04
C GLN A 356 4.28 -19.31 5.37
N GLN A 357 3.21 -19.52 6.14
CA GLN A 357 1.83 -19.40 5.66
C GLN A 357 1.54 -17.99 5.12
N ALA A 358 1.93 -16.94 5.87
CA ALA A 358 1.76 -15.56 5.43
C ALA A 358 2.51 -15.27 4.11
N GLN A 359 3.75 -15.77 3.97
CA GLN A 359 4.51 -15.63 2.73
C GLN A 359 3.93 -16.42 1.55
N GLU A 360 3.30 -17.57 1.80
CA GLU A 360 2.54 -18.30 0.78
C GLU A 360 1.34 -17.47 0.29
N LEU A 361 0.59 -16.87 1.20
CA LEU A 361 -0.52 -15.96 0.86
C LEU A 361 -0.05 -14.78 0.02
N ARG A 362 1.07 -14.14 0.35
CA ARG A 362 1.64 -13.06 -0.45
C ARG A 362 2.00 -13.52 -1.86
N LYS A 363 2.57 -14.73 -2.03
CA LYS A 363 2.85 -15.28 -3.37
C LYS A 363 1.57 -15.47 -4.19
N LEU A 364 0.49 -15.95 -3.57
CA LEU A 364 -0.83 -16.03 -4.21
C LEU A 364 -1.39 -14.63 -4.51
N GLY A 365 -1.20 -13.66 -3.62
CA GLY A 365 -1.57 -12.26 -3.83
C GLY A 365 -0.88 -11.62 -5.03
N VAL A 366 0.40 -11.93 -5.23
CA VAL A 366 1.15 -11.53 -6.43
C VAL A 366 0.54 -12.12 -7.70
N GLN A 367 0.19 -13.41 -7.70
CA GLN A 367 -0.48 -14.06 -8.84
C GLN A 367 -1.85 -13.42 -9.13
N ARG A 368 -2.66 -13.21 -8.09
CA ARG A 368 -3.96 -12.54 -8.17
C ARG A 368 -3.82 -11.14 -8.76
N ARG A 369 -2.87 -10.33 -8.27
CA ARG A 369 -2.56 -9.01 -8.84
C ARG A 369 -2.25 -9.12 -10.32
N ASP A 370 -1.35 -10.03 -10.70
CA ASP A 370 -0.87 -10.11 -12.08
C ASP A 370 -2.03 -10.45 -13.03
N THR A 371 -2.93 -11.34 -12.60
CA THR A 371 -4.20 -11.62 -13.29
C THR A 371 -5.11 -10.36 -13.36
N GLU A 372 -5.28 -9.62 -12.26
CA GLU A 372 -6.06 -8.37 -12.25
C GLU A 372 -5.45 -7.29 -13.16
N CYS A 373 -4.11 -7.22 -13.23
CA CYS A 373 -3.38 -6.31 -14.10
C CYS A 373 -3.62 -6.60 -15.58
N VAL A 374 -3.82 -7.86 -15.98
CA VAL A 374 -4.23 -8.21 -17.36
C VAL A 374 -5.58 -7.56 -17.68
N LEU A 375 -6.57 -7.64 -16.78
CA LEU A 375 -7.86 -6.98 -16.96
C LEU A 375 -7.72 -5.44 -16.99
N ARG A 376 -6.83 -4.88 -16.18
CA ARG A 376 -6.54 -3.43 -16.21
C ARG A 376 -5.87 -2.99 -17.51
N ASN A 377 -5.00 -3.81 -18.09
CA ASN A 377 -4.43 -3.56 -19.41
C ASN A 377 -5.53 -3.53 -20.50
N TYR A 378 -6.49 -4.47 -20.46
CA TYR A 378 -7.62 -4.46 -21.37
C TYR A 378 -8.48 -3.20 -21.19
N ALA A 379 -8.79 -2.83 -19.94
CA ALA A 379 -9.53 -1.62 -19.64
C ALA A 379 -8.80 -0.36 -20.16
N ALA A 380 -7.49 -0.25 -19.93
CA ALA A 380 -6.70 0.89 -20.39
C ALA A 380 -6.73 1.03 -21.91
N VAL A 381 -6.46 -0.04 -22.66
CA VAL A 381 -6.51 0.00 -24.14
C VAL A 381 -7.89 0.43 -24.61
N ARG A 382 -8.95 -0.14 -24.02
CA ARG A 382 -10.34 0.22 -24.28
C ARG A 382 -10.61 1.71 -24.04
N TRP A 383 -10.15 2.27 -22.91
CA TRP A 383 -10.30 3.69 -22.59
C TRP A 383 -9.58 4.61 -23.57
N TYR A 384 -8.38 4.23 -24.00
CA TYR A 384 -7.65 4.99 -25.01
C TYR A 384 -8.32 4.93 -26.39
N LEU A 385 -8.84 3.76 -26.79
CA LEU A 385 -9.53 3.57 -28.06
C LEU A 385 -10.83 4.37 -28.15
N ARG A 386 -11.59 4.52 -27.05
CA ARG A 386 -12.87 5.27 -27.01
C ARG A 386 -12.78 6.69 -27.53
N ARG A 387 -11.61 7.29 -27.52
CA ARG A 387 -11.37 8.65 -28.04
C ARG A 387 -11.46 8.72 -29.57
N TYR A 388 -11.37 7.58 -30.24
CA TYR A 388 -11.24 7.49 -31.70
C TYR A 388 -12.26 6.51 -32.32
N VAL A 389 -12.55 5.41 -31.64
CA VAL A 389 -13.37 4.30 -32.15
C VAL A 389 -14.18 3.67 -31.03
N ASN A 390 -15.34 3.08 -31.36
CA ASN A 390 -16.07 2.24 -30.41
C ASN A 390 -15.22 0.99 -30.07
N PRO A 391 -14.72 0.85 -28.84
CA PRO A 391 -13.79 -0.23 -28.48
C PRO A 391 -14.48 -1.59 -28.32
N ASP A 392 -15.81 -1.60 -28.22
CA ASP A 392 -16.62 -2.81 -28.08
C ASP A 392 -16.98 -3.41 -29.46
N ASP A 393 -16.67 -2.70 -30.55
CA ASP A 393 -16.76 -3.20 -31.93
C ASP A 393 -15.35 -3.59 -32.41
N LEU A 394 -14.93 -4.84 -32.14
CA LEU A 394 -13.58 -5.31 -32.46
C LEU A 394 -13.26 -5.25 -33.96
N ALA A 395 -14.25 -5.42 -34.83
CA ALA A 395 -14.05 -5.29 -36.27
C ALA A 395 -13.69 -3.84 -36.63
N ARG A 396 -14.38 -2.87 -36.02
CA ARG A 396 -14.07 -1.45 -36.20
C ARG A 396 -12.75 -1.06 -35.55
N VAL A 397 -12.41 -1.61 -34.39
CA VAL A 397 -11.08 -1.41 -33.75
C VAL A 397 -9.98 -1.95 -34.66
N LYS A 398 -10.16 -3.13 -35.25
CA LYS A 398 -9.20 -3.72 -36.19
C LYS A 398 -9.02 -2.84 -37.42
N LYS A 399 -10.12 -2.37 -38.01
CA LYS A 399 -10.07 -1.45 -39.16
C LYS A 399 -9.34 -0.15 -38.80
N PHE A 400 -9.70 0.46 -37.67
CA PHE A 400 -9.05 1.67 -37.15
C PHE A 400 -7.54 1.45 -37.00
N TYR A 401 -7.14 0.33 -36.40
CA TYR A 401 -5.74 -0.03 -36.21
C TYR A 401 -4.98 -0.23 -37.53
N ASP A 402 -5.59 -0.90 -38.50
CA ASP A 402 -4.93 -1.25 -39.75
C ASP A 402 -4.80 -0.06 -40.71
N GLU A 403 -5.82 0.81 -40.77
CA GLU A 403 -6.01 1.80 -41.83
C GLU A 403 -5.96 3.26 -41.34
N GLU A 404 -6.36 3.54 -40.10
CA GLU A 404 -6.63 4.91 -39.64
C GLU A 404 -5.57 5.46 -38.66
N ILE A 405 -4.72 4.62 -38.07
CA ILE A 405 -3.59 5.06 -37.23
C ILE A 405 -2.40 5.42 -38.12
N PRO A 406 -2.11 6.72 -38.37
CA PRO A 406 -0.98 7.11 -39.19
C PRO A 406 0.31 6.88 -38.38
N ASN A 407 1.31 6.22 -38.98
CA ASN A 407 2.58 5.90 -38.33
C ASN A 407 2.40 5.15 -37.00
N ARG A 408 2.14 3.84 -37.09
CA ARG A 408 2.12 2.87 -35.98
C ARG A 408 3.41 3.02 -35.15
N THR A 409 3.40 3.91 -34.18
CA THR A 409 4.50 4.17 -33.25
C THR A 409 3.85 4.50 -31.91
N GLY A 410 4.38 3.93 -30.83
CA GLY A 410 3.93 4.23 -29.47
C GLY A 410 2.81 3.31 -28.94
N TYR A 411 1.95 3.84 -28.07
CA TYR A 411 1.09 3.02 -27.21
C TYR A 411 0.16 2.08 -27.99
N PHE A 412 -0.57 2.58 -28.99
CA PHE A 412 -1.52 1.78 -29.76
C PHE A 412 -0.85 0.64 -30.53
N GLU A 413 0.30 0.90 -31.15
CA GLU A 413 1.08 -0.13 -31.83
C GLU A 413 1.44 -1.28 -30.87
N SER A 414 1.89 -0.94 -29.66
CA SER A 414 2.34 -1.93 -28.68
C SER A 414 1.21 -2.70 -27.99
N LYS A 415 0.01 -2.11 -27.86
CA LYS A 415 -1.06 -2.68 -27.01
C LYS A 415 -2.28 -3.19 -27.77
N VAL A 416 -2.67 -2.56 -28.89
CA VAL A 416 -3.89 -2.93 -29.62
C VAL A 416 -3.83 -4.34 -30.21
N PRO A 417 -2.70 -4.83 -30.77
CA PRO A 417 -2.62 -6.22 -31.25
C PRO A 417 -2.90 -7.25 -30.16
N GLY A 418 -2.30 -7.06 -28.97
CA GLY A 418 -2.54 -7.93 -27.82
C GLY A 418 -3.99 -7.86 -27.33
N TYR A 419 -4.56 -6.65 -27.27
CA TYR A 419 -5.97 -6.45 -26.94
C TYR A 419 -6.89 -7.21 -27.91
N LEU A 420 -6.73 -7.04 -29.21
CA LEU A 420 -7.55 -7.73 -30.22
C LEU A 420 -7.40 -9.25 -30.14
N ALA A 421 -6.19 -9.76 -29.91
CA ALA A 421 -5.92 -11.19 -29.84
C ALA A 421 -6.47 -11.87 -28.59
N GLN A 422 -6.62 -11.13 -27.49
CA GLN A 422 -6.93 -11.71 -26.17
C GLN A 422 -8.27 -11.27 -25.59
N TRP A 423 -8.96 -10.27 -26.17
CA TRP A 423 -10.19 -9.73 -25.63
C TRP A 423 -11.28 -10.77 -25.39
N GLU A 424 -11.42 -11.75 -26.29
CA GLU A 424 -12.41 -12.82 -26.16
C GLU A 424 -12.11 -13.74 -24.96
N GLN A 425 -10.85 -13.81 -24.50
CA GLN A 425 -10.41 -14.59 -23.34
C GLN A 425 -10.62 -13.86 -22.00
N ARG A 426 -11.14 -12.62 -22.01
CA ARG A 426 -11.33 -11.83 -20.78
C ARG A 426 -12.15 -12.56 -19.71
N GLY A 427 -13.16 -13.34 -20.11
CA GLY A 427 -13.99 -14.11 -19.19
C GLY A 427 -13.22 -15.21 -18.46
N ASP A 428 -12.23 -15.81 -19.12
CA ASP A 428 -11.33 -16.79 -18.49
C ASP A 428 -10.41 -16.12 -17.47
N VAL A 429 -9.94 -14.90 -17.78
CA VAL A 429 -9.12 -14.09 -16.85
C VAL A 429 -9.93 -13.66 -15.63
N GLU A 430 -11.19 -13.23 -15.81
CA GLU A 430 -12.12 -12.91 -14.72
C GLU A 430 -12.39 -14.12 -13.83
N LYS A 431 -12.63 -15.29 -14.44
CA LYS A 431 -12.82 -16.55 -13.70
C LYS A 431 -11.58 -16.92 -12.90
N LYS A 432 -10.40 -16.83 -13.52
CA LYS A 432 -9.11 -17.11 -12.85
C LYS A 432 -8.90 -16.18 -11.66
N LEU A 433 -9.18 -14.89 -11.81
CA LEU A 433 -9.06 -13.92 -10.71
C LEU A 433 -9.97 -14.28 -9.53
N ALA A 434 -11.20 -14.73 -9.81
CA ALA A 434 -12.14 -15.18 -8.79
C ALA A 434 -11.66 -16.48 -8.09
N GLU A 435 -11.11 -17.43 -8.85
CA GLU A 435 -10.53 -18.66 -8.32
C GLU A 435 -9.32 -18.38 -7.42
N GLU A 436 -8.37 -17.56 -7.87
CA GLU A 436 -7.20 -17.12 -7.09
C GLU A 436 -7.62 -16.38 -5.81
N THR A 437 -8.62 -15.50 -5.90
CA THR A 437 -9.18 -14.80 -4.72
C THR A 437 -9.80 -15.80 -3.73
N SER A 438 -10.58 -16.78 -4.21
CA SER A 438 -11.18 -17.81 -3.36
C SER A 438 -10.13 -18.68 -2.66
N GLU A 439 -9.04 -19.01 -3.35
CA GLU A 439 -7.94 -19.77 -2.77
C GLU A 439 -7.24 -19.01 -1.64
N MET A 440 -6.91 -17.74 -1.87
CA MET A 440 -6.34 -16.87 -0.83
C MET A 440 -7.25 -16.78 0.40
N LEU A 441 -8.56 -16.60 0.17
CA LEU A 441 -9.54 -16.56 1.25
C LEU A 441 -9.58 -17.87 2.06
N LYS A 442 -9.35 -19.04 1.45
CA LYS A 442 -9.30 -20.31 2.19
C LYS A 442 -8.02 -20.48 3.00
N LYS A 443 -6.88 -20.03 2.46
CA LYS A 443 -5.55 -20.22 3.07
C LYS A 443 -5.21 -19.20 4.16
N ARG A 444 -6.00 -18.14 4.34
CA ARG A 444 -5.70 -17.05 5.29
C ARG A 444 -5.88 -17.39 6.78
N GLN A 445 -6.56 -18.49 7.06
CA GLN A 445 -6.93 -18.87 8.42
C GLN A 445 -5.71 -19.41 9.19
N PRO A 446 -5.31 -18.80 10.32
CA PRO A 446 -4.31 -19.38 11.20
C PRO A 446 -4.73 -20.78 11.68
N VAL A 447 -3.75 -21.63 11.95
CA VAL A 447 -3.96 -22.99 12.48
C VAL A 447 -3.26 -23.13 13.82
N PRO A 448 -3.69 -24.05 14.70
CA PRO A 448 -3.06 -24.20 16.00
C PRO A 448 -1.65 -24.79 15.87
N HIS A 449 -0.69 -24.17 16.54
CA HIS A 449 0.72 -24.58 16.56
C HIS A 449 1.16 -24.96 17.98
N ARG A 450 2.07 -25.93 18.07
CA ARG A 450 2.63 -26.40 19.35
C ARG A 450 3.91 -25.66 19.67
N TYR A 451 3.89 -24.90 20.76
CA TYR A 451 5.05 -24.18 21.28
C TYR A 451 5.74 -25.02 22.36
N GLU A 452 7.07 -25.14 22.31
CA GLU A 452 7.90 -25.73 23.37
C GLU A 452 9.10 -24.83 23.70
N ILE A 453 9.38 -24.64 24.98
CA ILE A 453 10.53 -23.88 25.48
C ILE A 453 11.39 -24.82 26.31
N LYS A 454 12.62 -25.05 25.87
CA LYS A 454 13.57 -26.00 26.47
C LYS A 454 14.81 -25.27 26.92
N ALA A 455 15.27 -25.49 28.15
CA ALA A 455 16.56 -24.98 28.59
C ALA A 455 17.69 -25.62 27.77
N VAL A 456 18.62 -24.79 27.28
CA VAL A 456 19.83 -25.25 26.59
C VAL A 456 20.83 -25.70 27.67
N LYS A 457 21.29 -26.95 27.57
CA LYS A 457 22.22 -27.56 28.53
C LYS A 457 23.67 -27.12 28.32
#